data_AF-A0A930WDS1-F1
#
_entry.id   AF-A0A930WDS1-F1
#
_cell.length_a   1.000
_cell.length_b   1.000
_cell.length_c   1.000
_cell.angle_alpha   90.00
_cell.angle_beta   90.00
_cell.angle_gamma   90.00
#
_symmetry.space_group_name_H-M   'P 1'
#
loop_
_entity.id
_entity.type
_entity.pdbx_description
1 polymer ?
#
loop_
_entity_poly.entity_id
_entity_poly.type
_entity_poly.pdbx_seq_one_letter_code
_entity_poly.pdbx_strand_id
1 'polypeptide(L)' 'MDLFQQQMNRKDEHVGHANQQYRATSAPEFVETRFVHHPFTTVDVADVTLQTKLAGLTFDVPFFINAITGG' A
#
# COMPACT_ATOMS: atom_id res chain seq x y z
N MET A 1 30.19 3.68 -19.80
CA MET A 1 28.76 3.44 -19.54
C MET A 1 28.08 4.79 -19.63
N ASP A 2 27.05 4.92 -20.47
CA ASP A 2 26.24 6.15 -20.56
C ASP A 2 25.44 6.32 -19.25
N LEU A 3 25.27 7.56 -18.79
CA LEU A 3 24.56 7.92 -17.57
C LEU A 3 23.11 7.43 -17.57
N PHE A 4 22.45 7.46 -18.73
CA PHE A 4 21.08 6.94 -18.90
C PHE A 4 21.02 5.44 -18.61
N GLN A 5 22.01 4.70 -19.12
CA GLN A 5 22.09 3.24 -18.98
C GLN A 5 22.41 2.83 -17.55
N GLN A 6 23.24 3.62 -16.85
CA GLN A 6 23.48 3.44 -15.42
C GLN A 6 22.23 3.73 -14.57
N GLN A 7 21.40 4.70 -14.95
CA GLN A 7 20.15 5.00 -14.25
C GLN A 7 19.10 3.90 -14.44
N MET A 8 18.96 3.35 -15.66
CA MET A 8 18.05 2.22 -15.92
C MET A 8 18.44 0.98 -15.12
N ASN A 9 19.74 0.65 -15.11
CA ASN A 9 20.23 -0.49 -14.36
C ASN A 9 19.90 -0.37 -12.85
N ARG A 10 20.01 0.82 -12.27
CA ARG A 10 19.64 1.06 -10.86
C ARG A 10 18.15 0.89 -10.57
N LYS A 11 17.26 1.21 -11.52
CA LYS A 11 15.80 1.05 -11.35
C LYS A 11 15.42 -0.43 -11.39
N ASP A 12 16.02 -1.19 -12.31
CA ASP A 12 15.82 -2.64 -12.41
C ASP A 12 16.37 -3.34 -11.16
N GLU A 13 17.55 -2.93 -10.69
CA GLU A 13 18.11 -3.39 -9.41
C GLU A 13 17.18 -3.06 -8.22
N HIS A 14 16.56 -1.88 -8.18
CA HIS A 14 15.61 -1.51 -7.12
C HIS A 14 14.41 -2.46 -7.07
N VAL A 15 13.80 -2.75 -8.23
CA VAL A 15 12.68 -3.71 -8.32
C VAL A 15 13.14 -5.12 -7.95
N GLY A 16 14.34 -5.52 -8.41
CA GLY A 16 14.93 -6.81 -8.09
C GLY A 16 15.14 -7.01 -6.59
N HIS A 17 15.72 -6.04 -5.90
CA HIS A 17 15.93 -6.09 -4.45
C HIS A 17 14.61 -6.03 -3.67
N ALA A 18 13.65 -5.19 -4.08
CA ALA A 18 12.33 -5.13 -3.45
C ALA A 18 11.62 -6.49 -3.48
N ASN A 19 11.67 -7.20 -4.62
CA ASN A 19 11.12 -8.55 -4.74
C ASN A 19 11.86 -9.58 -3.88
N GLN A 20 13.19 -9.50 -3.78
CA GLN A 20 13.98 -10.40 -2.93
C GLN A 20 13.71 -10.18 -1.43
N GLN A 21 13.40 -8.94 -1.03
CA GLN A 21 13.12 -8.57 0.35
C GLN A 21 11.66 -8.77 0.74
N TYR A 22 10.78 -9.11 -0.22
CA TYR A 22 9.37 -9.35 0.05
C TYR A 22 9.18 -10.43 1.12
N ARG A 23 8.30 -10.15 2.08
CA ARG A 23 7.88 -11.10 3.12
C ARG A 23 6.36 -11.18 3.08
N ALA A 24 5.83 -12.40 3.01
CA ALA A 24 4.39 -12.63 3.04
C ALA A 24 3.79 -12.34 4.43
N THR A 25 4.60 -12.39 5.49
CA THR A 25 4.16 -12.13 6.86
C THR A 25 4.02 -10.63 7.11
N SER A 26 2.91 -10.24 7.72
CA SER A 26 2.68 -8.86 8.17
C SER A 26 3.74 -8.43 9.20
N ALA A 27 4.01 -7.12 9.22
CA ALA A 27 4.91 -6.55 10.21
C ALA A 27 4.31 -6.69 11.64
N PRO A 28 5.15 -6.88 12.69
CA PRO A 28 4.68 -7.19 14.04
C PRO A 28 3.65 -6.20 14.58
N GLU A 29 3.80 -4.91 14.27
CA GLU A 29 2.89 -3.85 14.71
C GLU A 29 1.44 -4.07 14.26
N PHE A 30 1.22 -4.64 13.06
CA PHE A 30 -0.11 -4.96 12.55
C PHE A 30 -0.66 -6.25 13.18
N VAL A 31 0.21 -7.17 13.59
CA VAL A 31 -0.17 -8.43 14.25
C VAL A 31 -0.54 -8.20 15.71
N GLU A 32 0.14 -7.28 16.40
CA GLU A 32 -0.08 -6.98 17.81
C GLU A 32 -1.28 -6.06 18.04
N THR A 33 -1.67 -5.29 17.02
CA THR A 33 -2.86 -4.44 17.08
C THR A 33 -4.14 -5.28 16.99
N ARG A 34 -5.11 -4.99 17.87
CA ARG A 34 -6.42 -5.68 17.94
C ARG A 34 -7.56 -4.68 17.90
N PHE A 35 -8.54 -4.94 17.04
CA PHE A 35 -9.82 -4.23 17.06
C PHE A 35 -10.76 -4.87 18.09
N VAL A 36 -11.48 -4.05 18.85
CA VAL A 36 -12.55 -4.52 19.72
C VAL A 36 -13.76 -4.88 18.85
N HIS A 37 -14.18 -6.14 18.90
CA HIS A 37 -15.36 -6.59 18.18
C HIS A 37 -16.63 -6.07 18.87
N HIS A 38 -17.54 -5.48 18.09
CA HIS A 38 -18.82 -4.97 18.54
C HIS A 38 -19.94 -5.89 18.00
N PRO A 39 -20.49 -6.82 18.83
CA PRO A 39 -21.45 -7.82 18.36
C PRO A 39 -22.83 -7.23 18.04
N PHE A 40 -23.15 -6.06 18.60
CA PHE A 40 -24.39 -5.33 18.33
C PHE A 40 -24.04 -4.00 17.66
N THR A 41 -23.92 -4.03 16.34
CA THR A 41 -23.73 -2.82 15.52
C THR A 41 -25.06 -2.11 15.29
N THR A 42 -25.01 -0.79 15.15
CA THR A 42 -26.15 0.05 14.76
C THR A 42 -26.10 0.46 13.29
N VAL A 43 -25.17 -0.12 12.51
CA VAL A 43 -24.89 0.23 11.11
C VAL A 43 -25.02 -1.02 10.25
N ASP A 44 -25.77 -0.94 9.14
CA ASP A 44 -25.83 -1.99 8.12
C ASP A 44 -24.55 -1.98 7.28
N VAL A 45 -24.13 -3.15 6.81
CA VAL A 45 -23.01 -3.28 5.86
C VAL A 45 -23.26 -2.46 4.60
N ALA A 46 -24.51 -2.40 4.13
CA ALA A 46 -24.88 -1.60 2.95
C ALA A 46 -24.67 -0.09 3.14
N ASP A 47 -24.62 0.38 4.39
CA ASP A 47 -24.42 1.79 4.74
C ASP A 47 -22.93 2.14 4.91
N VAL A 48 -22.02 1.15 4.90
CA VAL A 48 -20.58 1.38 5.05
C VAL A 48 -19.99 1.91 3.74
N THR A 49 -19.41 3.11 3.78
CA THR A 49 -18.62 3.67 2.68
C THR A 49 -17.12 3.55 2.95
N LEU A 50 -16.37 3.17 1.91
CA LEU A 50 -14.91 3.19 1.89
C LEU A 50 -14.35 4.46 1.23
N GLN A 51 -15.23 5.38 0.80
CA GLN A 51 -14.82 6.60 0.15
C GLN A 51 -13.99 7.48 1.09
N THR A 52 -12.92 8.07 0.56
CA THR A 52 -12.08 9.00 1.31
C THR A 52 -11.62 10.16 0.43
N LYS A 53 -11.07 11.19 1.06
CA LYS A 53 -10.46 12.33 0.38
C LYS A 53 -9.00 12.47 0.79
N LEU A 54 -8.12 12.60 -0.18
CA LEU A 54 -6.69 12.82 0.05
C LEU A 54 -6.15 13.76 -1.03
N ALA A 55 -5.37 14.76 -0.63
CA ALA A 55 -4.75 15.74 -1.54
C ALA A 55 -5.74 16.42 -2.53
N GLY A 56 -6.98 16.67 -2.10
CA GLY A 56 -8.02 17.28 -2.93
C GLY A 56 -8.71 16.33 -3.92
N LEU A 57 -8.34 15.05 -3.94
CA LEU A 57 -8.96 14.01 -4.76
C LEU A 57 -9.92 13.16 -3.91
N THR A 58 -10.96 12.64 -4.55
CA THR A 58 -11.88 11.65 -3.97
C THR A 58 -11.49 10.26 -4.45
N PHE A 59 -11.42 9.30 -3.53
CA PHE A 59 -11.12 7.90 -3.79
C PHE A 59 -12.28 7.02 -3.35
N ASP A 60 -12.54 5.93 -4.09
CA ASP A 60 -13.57 4.94 -3.73
C ASP A 60 -13.16 4.04 -2.56
N VAL A 61 -11.86 3.93 -2.31
CA VAL A 61 -11.27 3.10 -1.25
C VAL A 61 -10.12 3.84 -0.54
N PRO A 62 -9.82 3.54 0.73
CA PRO A 62 -8.85 4.28 1.53
C PRO A 62 -7.40 3.79 1.36
N PHE A 63 -7.03 3.35 0.16
CA PHE A 63 -5.67 2.94 -0.17
C PHE A 63 -5.36 3.18 -1.64
N PHE A 64 -4.08 3.26 -1.97
CA PHE A 64 -3.58 3.42 -3.32
C PHE A 64 -2.23 2.72 -3.49
N ILE A 65 -1.81 2.52 -4.73
CA ILE A 65 -0.48 1.98 -5.03
C ILE A 65 0.52 3.13 -4.89
N ASN A 66 1.42 3.02 -3.93
CA ASN A 66 2.53 3.96 -3.78
C ASN A 66 3.46 3.93 -5.01
N ALA A 67 4.25 4.99 -5.20
CA ALA A 67 5.25 5.01 -6.27
C ALA A 67 6.29 3.89 -6.07
N ILE A 68 6.61 3.17 -7.15
CA ILE A 68 7.51 2.00 -7.13
C ILE A 68 8.71 2.20 -8.07
N THR A 69 8.45 2.54 -9.32
CA THR A 69 9.49 2.69 -10.36
C THR A 69 9.03 3.69 -11.43
N GLY A 70 9.86 3.94 -12.43
CA GLY A 70 9.57 4.84 -13.56
C GLY A 70 10.86 5.31 -14.22
N GLY A 71 10.98 5.13 -15.53
CA GLY A 71 12.22 5.30 -16.28
C GLY A 71 12.14 4.65 -17.64
#